data_AF-A0A8J3IL60-F1
#
_entry.id   AF-A0A8J3IL60-F1
#
_cell.length_a   1.000
_cell.length_b   1.000
_cell.length_c   1.000
_cell.angle_alpha   90.00
_cell.angle_beta   90.00
_cell.angle_gamma   90.00
#
_symmetry.space_group_name_H-M   'P 1'
#
loop_
_entity.id
_entity.type
_entity.pdbx_description
1 polymer ?
#
loop_
_entity_poly.entity_id
_entity_poly.type
_entity_poly.pdbx_seq_one_letter_code
_entity_poly.pdbx_strand_id
1 'polypeptide(L)'
;MPQIIPEGFQRDTLPPSSSADLPGQAQGVFFTLELEIHEALLKKIEGWFEGRNEVVLVDYGTTDKEGFGYIILEWEECEVDSLLLAILRDEPMVIDFTTYTRDISDEEEENEP
;
A
#
# COMPACT_ATOMS: atom_id res chain seq x y z
N MET A 1 20.76 6.09 -43.63
CA MET A 1 19.35 5.82 -43.30
C MET A 1 19.18 6.07 -41.81
N PRO A 2 18.42 7.09 -41.38
CA PRO A 2 18.23 7.36 -39.96
C PRO A 2 17.15 6.46 -39.36
N GLN A 3 17.44 5.92 -38.17
CA GLN A 3 16.58 5.09 -37.33
C GLN A 3 15.43 5.93 -36.76
N ILE A 4 14.19 5.47 -36.94
CA ILE A 4 12.99 6.08 -36.37
C ILE A 4 12.79 5.45 -34.99
N ILE A 5 13.17 6.16 -33.93
CA ILE A 5 12.79 5.81 -32.55
C ILE A 5 11.39 6.38 -32.34
N PRO A 6 10.39 5.61 -31.88
CA PRO A 6 9.09 6.18 -31.55
C PRO A 6 9.24 7.14 -30.37
N GLU A 7 8.98 8.42 -30.61
CA GLU A 7 8.83 9.44 -29.58
C GLU A 7 7.61 9.09 -28.72
N GLY A 8 7.82 8.62 -27.49
CA GLY A 8 6.69 8.35 -26.61
C GLY A 8 6.95 7.63 -25.29
N PHE A 9 8.20 7.35 -24.90
CA PHE A 9 8.47 6.85 -23.55
C PHE A 9 9.32 7.87 -22.77
N GLN A 10 8.65 8.94 -22.31
CA GLN A 10 9.21 9.82 -21.28
C GLN A 10 9.14 9.07 -19.95
N ARG A 11 10.30 8.67 -19.42
CA ARG A 11 10.43 8.02 -18.10
C ARG A 11 9.99 8.91 -16.93
N ASP A 12 9.83 10.21 -17.15
CA ASP A 12 9.65 11.23 -16.10
C ASP A 12 8.19 11.61 -15.81
N THR A 13 7.22 10.94 -16.42
CA THR A 13 5.81 11.11 -16.09
C THR A 13 5.19 9.75 -15.85
N LEU A 14 5.51 9.16 -14.70
CA LEU A 14 4.54 8.28 -14.05
C LEU A 14 3.26 9.12 -13.87
N PRO A 15 2.06 8.58 -14.17
CA PRO A 15 0.84 9.29 -13.78
C PRO A 15 0.96 9.64 -12.30
N PRO A 16 0.63 10.87 -11.88
CA PRO A 16 0.59 11.16 -10.45
C PRO A 16 -0.28 10.09 -9.80
N SER A 17 0.24 9.44 -8.77
CA SER A 17 -0.58 8.64 -7.86
C SER A 17 -1.64 9.59 -7.33
N SER A 18 -2.81 9.59 -7.97
CA SER A 18 -3.89 10.54 -7.70
C SER A 18 -4.67 10.01 -6.50
N SER A 19 -4.00 9.90 -5.36
CA SER A 19 -4.66 9.72 -4.08
C SER A 19 -5.45 11.00 -3.81
N ALA A 20 -6.77 10.92 -3.65
CA ALA A 20 -7.53 12.08 -3.21
C ALA A 20 -7.17 12.41 -1.75
N ASP A 21 -7.10 13.70 -1.41
CA ASP A 21 -6.88 14.14 -0.04
C ASP A 21 -8.11 13.81 0.82
N LEU A 22 -7.88 13.26 2.01
CA LEU A 22 -8.87 12.87 3.02
C LEU A 22 -8.49 13.48 4.38
N PRO A 23 -8.58 14.81 4.55
CA PRO A 23 -8.07 15.49 5.76
C PRO A 23 -8.69 14.92 7.04
N GLY A 24 -7.84 14.60 8.02
CA GLY A 24 -8.25 13.98 9.28
C GLY A 24 -8.71 12.52 9.19
N GLN A 25 -8.52 11.86 8.06
CA GLN A 25 -8.85 10.44 7.87
C GLN A 25 -7.66 9.66 7.32
N ALA A 26 -7.58 8.39 7.69
CA ALA A 26 -6.66 7.44 7.09
C ALA A 26 -7.45 6.44 6.25
N GLN A 27 -6.96 6.12 5.06
CA GLN A 27 -7.48 5.02 4.27
C GLN A 27 -6.49 3.87 4.28
N GLY A 28 -6.94 2.68 4.66
CA GLY A 28 -6.11 1.51 4.75
C GLY A 28 -6.51 0.40 3.78
N VAL A 29 -5.57 -0.51 3.56
CA VAL A 29 -5.79 -1.77 2.91
C VAL A 29 -5.30 -2.90 3.80
N PHE A 30 -6.20 -3.84 4.09
CA PHE A 30 -5.90 -5.13 4.66
C PHE A 30 -5.88 -6.15 3.53
N PHE A 31 -4.84 -6.96 3.43
CA PHE A 31 -4.82 -8.04 2.46
C PHE A 31 -4.13 -9.29 3.02
N THR A 32 -4.56 -10.43 2.48
CA THR A 32 -4.05 -11.75 2.81
C THR A 32 -3.34 -12.36 1.61
N LEU A 33 -2.31 -13.14 1.87
CA LEU A 33 -1.44 -13.71 0.84
C LEU A 33 -0.87 -15.05 1.27
N GLU A 34 -0.39 -15.83 0.30
CA GLU A 34 0.34 -17.06 0.57
C GLU A 34 1.59 -16.79 1.43
N LEU A 35 1.80 -17.63 2.45
CA LEU A 35 2.89 -17.45 3.40
C LEU A 35 4.28 -17.52 2.73
N GLU A 36 4.41 -18.27 1.64
CA GLU A 36 5.67 -18.44 0.89
C GLU A 36 6.21 -17.13 0.33
N ILE A 37 5.33 -16.17 0.01
CA ILE A 37 5.72 -14.86 -0.54
C ILE A 37 5.59 -13.71 0.45
N HIS A 38 5.10 -13.97 1.66
CA HIS A 38 4.81 -12.94 2.66
C HIS A 38 6.02 -12.04 2.94
N GLU A 39 7.17 -12.62 3.31
CA GLU A 39 8.39 -11.84 3.54
C GLU A 39 8.90 -11.11 2.28
N ALA A 40 8.77 -11.74 1.12
CA ALA A 40 9.26 -11.19 -0.13
C ALA A 40 8.42 -9.97 -0.56
N LEU A 41 7.11 -10.02 -0.38
CA LEU A 41 6.22 -8.90 -0.69
C LEU A 41 6.35 -7.80 0.37
N LEU A 42 6.48 -8.15 1.65
CA LEU A 42 6.71 -7.17 2.72
C LEU A 42 7.95 -6.30 2.43
N LYS A 43 9.08 -6.93 2.08
CA LYS A 43 10.31 -6.19 1.70
C LYS A 43 10.13 -5.31 0.47
N LYS A 44 9.32 -5.74 -0.51
CA LYS A 44 9.02 -4.91 -1.69
C LYS A 44 8.20 -3.69 -1.30
N ILE A 45 7.19 -3.88 -0.45
CA ILE A 45 6.34 -2.80 0.06
C ILE A 45 7.17 -1.78 0.84
N GLU A 46 8.01 -2.24 1.78
CA GLU A 46 8.93 -1.38 2.52
C GLU A 46 9.83 -0.58 1.58
N GLY A 47 10.35 -1.20 0.52
CA GLY A 47 11.15 -0.52 -0.49
C GLY A 47 10.36 0.42 -1.43
N TRP A 48 9.10 0.11 -1.75
CA TRP A 48 8.24 0.97 -2.59
C TRP A 48 7.83 2.26 -1.88
N PHE A 49 7.64 2.19 -0.57
CA PHE A 49 7.19 3.31 0.24
C PHE A 49 8.30 3.92 1.11
N GLU A 50 9.55 3.53 0.88
CA GLU A 50 10.70 4.13 1.57
C GLU A 50 10.74 5.65 1.35
N GLY A 51 10.70 6.41 2.44
CA GLY A 51 10.71 7.88 2.41
C GLY A 51 9.35 8.54 2.13
N ARG A 52 8.26 7.77 2.03
CA ARG A 52 6.88 8.27 1.92
C ARG A 52 6.24 8.28 3.30
N ASN A 53 6.24 9.44 3.95
CA ASN A 53 5.74 9.59 5.32
C ASN A 53 4.23 9.43 5.43
N GLU A 54 3.50 9.61 4.33
CA GLU A 54 2.05 9.43 4.27
C GLU A 54 1.62 7.97 4.29
N VAL A 55 2.55 7.01 4.05
CA VAL A 55 2.24 5.58 4.03
C VAL A 55 2.80 4.90 5.26
N VAL A 56 1.93 4.27 6.04
CA VAL A 56 2.27 3.61 7.30
C VAL A 56 2.03 2.10 7.17
N LEU A 57 3.06 1.30 7.47
CA LEU A 57 2.89 -0.12 7.73
C LEU A 57 2.35 -0.30 9.15
N VAL A 58 1.06 -0.60 9.27
CA VAL A 58 0.36 -0.69 10.55
C VAL A 58 0.66 -2.01 11.25
N ASP A 59 0.55 -3.11 10.52
CA ASP A 59 0.79 -4.45 11.06
C ASP A 59 1.05 -5.47 9.94
N TYR A 60 1.69 -6.57 10.28
CA TYR A 60 1.88 -7.72 9.40
C TYR A 60 2.11 -8.98 10.22
N GLY A 61 1.70 -10.13 9.67
CA GLY A 61 1.92 -11.38 10.37
C GLY A 61 1.33 -12.59 9.67
N THR A 62 1.10 -13.63 10.45
CA THR A 62 0.48 -14.88 9.99
C THR A 62 -0.94 -14.99 10.52
N THR A 63 -1.83 -15.57 9.73
CA THR A 63 -3.19 -15.87 10.20
C THR A 63 -3.25 -17.24 10.88
N ASP A 64 -4.27 -17.49 11.71
CA ASP A 64 -4.52 -18.82 12.30
C ASP A 64 -4.89 -19.89 11.25
N LYS A 65 -5.27 -19.45 10.03
CA LYS A 65 -5.45 -20.36 8.89
C LYS A 65 -4.08 -20.72 8.33
N GLU A 66 -3.75 -22.01 8.35
CA GLU A 66 -2.48 -22.51 7.85
C GLU A 66 -2.23 -22.04 6.41
N GLY A 67 -1.01 -21.55 6.16
CA GLY A 67 -0.54 -21.19 4.81
C GLY A 67 -0.76 -19.73 4.40
N PHE A 68 -1.34 -18.86 5.25
CA PHE A 68 -1.59 -17.47 4.90
C PHE A 68 -0.95 -16.45 5.86
N GLY A 69 -0.41 -15.39 5.27
CA GLY A 69 -0.01 -14.17 5.95
C GLY A 69 -1.01 -13.03 5.73
N TYR A 70 -0.80 -11.94 6.46
CA TYR A 70 -1.51 -10.67 6.26
C TYR A 70 -0.55 -9.49 6.34
N ILE A 71 -0.96 -8.39 5.72
CA ILE A 71 -0.30 -7.08 5.78
C ILE A 71 -1.39 -6.01 5.84
N ILE A 72 -1.15 -4.98 6.65
CA ILE A 72 -2.01 -3.80 6.82
C ILE A 72 -1.20 -2.54 6.52
N LEU A 73 -1.65 -1.78 5.53
CA LEU A 73 -1.06 -0.50 5.15
C LEU A 73 -2.10 0.61 5.27
N GLU A 74 -1.69 1.79 5.69
CA GLU A 74 -2.52 2.99 5.76
C GLU A 74 -1.89 4.17 5.04
N TRP A 75 -2.74 4.99 4.42
CA TRP A 75 -2.45 6.28 3.84
C TRP A 75 -3.05 7.34 4.74
N GLU A 76 -2.21 8.14 5.38
CA GLU A 76 -2.65 9.26 6.22
C GLU A 76 -3.06 10.44 5.35
N GLU A 77 -4.24 10.99 5.68
CA GLU A 77 -4.84 12.13 5.01
C GLU A 77 -5.01 12.00 3.49
N CYS A 78 -4.96 10.78 2.95
CA CYS A 78 -5.15 10.53 1.53
C CYS A 78 -5.66 9.11 1.24
N GLU A 79 -6.15 8.91 0.01
CA GLU A 79 -6.60 7.61 -0.47
C GLU A 79 -5.43 6.64 -0.72
N VAL A 80 -5.72 5.35 -0.53
CA VAL A 80 -4.85 4.23 -0.91
C VAL A 80 -4.51 4.35 -2.39
N ASP A 81 -3.23 4.13 -2.70
CA ASP A 81 -2.74 4.20 -4.08
C ASP A 81 -3.47 3.21 -4.99
N SER A 82 -4.18 3.74 -5.99
CA SER A 82 -4.90 2.95 -7.00
C SER A 82 -4.00 1.94 -7.73
N LEU A 83 -2.69 2.23 -7.88
CA LEU A 83 -1.74 1.30 -8.47
C LEU A 83 -1.51 0.10 -7.56
N LEU A 84 -1.41 0.30 -6.25
CA LEU A 84 -1.31 -0.81 -5.30
C LEU A 84 -2.57 -1.68 -5.38
N LEU A 85 -3.76 -1.08 -5.41
CA LEU A 85 -5.01 -1.84 -5.53
C LEU A 85 -5.08 -2.65 -6.84
N ALA A 86 -4.53 -2.12 -7.94
CA ALA A 86 -4.43 -2.85 -9.19
C ALA A 86 -3.42 -4.02 -9.08
N ILE A 87 -2.26 -3.80 -8.46
CA ILE A 87 -1.26 -4.85 -8.21
C ILE A 87 -1.87 -5.97 -7.36
N LEU A 88 -2.54 -5.63 -6.26
CA LEU A 88 -3.18 -6.60 -5.36
C LEU A 88 -4.26 -7.42 -6.05
N ARG A 89 -4.99 -6.82 -7.01
CA ARG A 89 -6.01 -7.51 -7.80
C ARG A 89 -5.43 -8.52 -8.78
N ASP A 90 -4.28 -8.21 -9.38
CA ASP A 90 -3.67 -9.01 -10.44
C ASP A 90 -2.62 -10.01 -9.91
N GLU A 91 -2.16 -9.86 -8.66
CA GLU A 91 -1.17 -10.75 -8.04
C GLU A 91 -1.82 -12.07 -7.60
N PRO A 92 -1.52 -13.21 -8.26
CA PRO A 92 -2.19 -14.49 -7.99
C PRO A 92 -1.96 -15.05 -6.58
N MET A 93 -0.89 -14.61 -5.92
CA MET A 93 -0.55 -15.06 -4.57
C MET A 93 -1.20 -14.21 -3.46
N VAL A 94 -1.92 -13.14 -3.84
CA VAL A 94 -2.83 -12.41 -2.96
C VAL A 94 -4.17 -13.15 -2.97
N ILE A 95 -4.64 -13.53 -1.78
CA ILE A 95 -5.86 -14.33 -1.60
C ILE A 95 -7.09 -13.44 -1.64
N ASP A 96 -7.04 -12.33 -0.89
CA ASP A 96 -8.11 -11.34 -0.82
C ASP A 96 -7.56 -10.02 -0.27
N PHE A 97 -8.23 -8.92 -0.57
CA PHE A 97 -7.96 -7.61 0.02
C PHE A 97 -9.23 -6.82 0.26
N THR A 98 -9.19 -5.92 1.23
CA THR A 98 -10.28 -5.01 1.56
C THR A 98 -9.70 -3.67 1.93
N THR A 99 -10.32 -2.61 1.42
CA THR A 99 -10.03 -1.24 1.83
C THR A 99 -10.96 -0.81 2.96
N TYR A 100 -10.46 0.04 3.84
CA TYR A 100 -11.22 0.61 4.93
C TYR A 100 -10.83 2.08 5.11
N THR A 101 -11.70 2.84 5.77
CA THR A 101 -11.42 4.23 6.16
C THR A 101 -11.64 4.34 7.66
N ARG A 102 -10.74 5.04 8.33
CA ARG A 102 -10.88 5.40 9.75
C ARG A 102 -10.57 6.88 9.93
N ASP A 103 -11.12 7.47 10.98
CA ASP A 103 -10.71 8.81 11.39
C ASP A 103 -9.33 8.74 12.04
N ILE A 104 -8.49 9.74 11.77
CA ILE A 104 -7.27 9.99 12.53
C ILE A 104 -7.75 10.76 13.76
N SER A 105 -8.21 10.05 14.78
CA SER A 105 -8.47 10.68 16.06
C SER A 105 -7.15 11.17 16.64
N ASP A 106 -7.09 12.44 17.04
CA ASP A 106 -6.03 12.99 17.88
C ASP A 106 -6.05 12.26 19.24
N GLU A 107 -5.56 11.03 19.32
CA GLU A 107 -5.20 10.40 20.60
C GLU A 107 -3.83 10.90 21.04
N GLU A 108 -3.66 12.22 21.09
CA GLU A 108 -2.72 12.89 21.98
C GLU A 108 -3.50 13.37 23.21
N GLU A 109 -3.89 12.49 24.14
CA GLU A 109 -4.11 12.90 25.53
C GLU A 109 -4.04 11.72 26.52
N GLU A 110 -3.06 11.83 27.42
CA GLU A 110 -2.93 11.22 28.74
C GLU A 110 -2.64 9.71 28.86
N ASN A 111 -1.36 9.36 28.73
CA ASN A 111 -0.75 8.41 29.67
C ASN A 111 0.45 9.06 30.36
N GLU A 112 0.20 9.71 31.49
CA GLU A 112 1.00 9.65 32.75
C GLU A 112 0.21 10.43 33.83
N PRO A 113 0.22 10.02 35.12
CA PRO A 113 1.27 9.26 35.81
C PRO A 113 0.86 7.89 36.39
#